data_AF-X1IRX1-F1
#
_entry.id   AF-X1IRX1-F1
#
_cell.length_a   1.000
_cell.length_b   1.000
_cell.length_c   1.000
_cell.angle_alpha   90.00
_cell.angle_beta   90.00
_cell.angle_gamma   90.00
#
_symmetry.space_group_name_H-M   'P 1'
#
loop_
_entity.id
_entity.type
_entity.pdbx_description
1 polymer ?
#
loop_
_entity_poly.entity_id
_entity_poly.type
_entity_poly.pdbx_seq_one_letter_code
_entity_poly.pdbx_strand_id
1 'polypeptide(L)'
;MVRKIRIEAGSIEAIAELNDTKTAQVIWEALPIKGHVNLWGEEIYFSIPLNPELEDGKELVSIGDLGYWPQGTAFCIFFGPTPI
;
A
#
# COMPACT_ATOMS: atom_id res chain seq x y z
N MET A 1 -15.23 -2.11 -9.38
CA MET A 1 -15.85 -2.48 -8.08
C MET A 1 -14.80 -2.34 -6.98
N VAL A 2 -15.17 -1.79 -5.82
CA VAL A 2 -14.22 -1.64 -4.70
C VAL A 2 -14.02 -3.01 -4.03
N ARG A 3 -12.76 -3.45 -3.89
CA ARG A 3 -12.41 -4.69 -3.18
C ARG A 3 -11.89 -4.35 -1.80
N LYS A 4 -12.26 -5.13 -0.77
CA LYS A 4 -11.80 -4.92 0.60
C LYS A 4 -10.71 -5.90 0.96
N ILE A 5 -9.59 -5.40 1.45
CA ILE A 5 -8.48 -6.18 1.98
C ILE A 5 -8.36 -5.97 3.47
N ARG A 6 -7.79 -6.96 4.15
CA ARG A 6 -7.45 -6.90 5.57
C ARG A 6 -5.93 -6.83 5.70
N ILE A 7 -5.47 -5.85 6.48
CA ILE A 7 -4.06 -5.64 6.79
C ILE A 7 -3.88 -5.97 8.26
N GLU A 8 -2.94 -6.87 8.55
CA GLU A 8 -2.67 -7.36 9.90
C GLU A 8 -1.22 -7.10 10.27
N ALA A 9 -1.00 -6.46 11.42
CA ALA A 9 0.32 -6.20 11.97
C ALA A 9 0.32 -6.46 13.49
N GLY A 10 0.89 -7.59 13.90
CA GLY A 10 0.90 -8.01 15.30
C GLY A 10 -0.53 -8.21 15.83
N SER A 11 -0.94 -7.38 16.79
CA SER A 11 -2.31 -7.38 17.36
C SER A 11 -3.25 -6.38 16.69
N ILE A 12 -2.78 -5.64 15.68
CA ILE A 12 -3.54 -4.59 15.00
C ILE A 12 -4.11 -5.14 13.69
N GLU A 13 -5.36 -4.79 13.42
CA GLU A 13 -6.05 -5.08 12.17
C GLU A 13 -6.60 -3.77 11.59
N ALA A 14 -6.44 -3.61 10.27
CA ALA A 14 -7.06 -2.53 9.51
C ALA A 14 -7.77 -3.10 8.28
N ILE A 15 -8.87 -2.46 7.88
CA ILE A 15 -9.56 -2.76 6.64
C ILE A 15 -9.23 -1.65 5.65
N ALA A 16 -8.86 -2.03 4.43
CA ALA A 16 -8.54 -1.09 3.39
C ALA A 16 -9.28 -1.43 2.09
N GLU A 17 -9.46 -0.42 1.26
CA GLU A 17 -10.20 -0.52 0.01
C GLU A 17 -9.25 -0.37 -1.17
N LEU A 18 -9.26 -1.38 -2.05
CA LEU A 18 -8.55 -1.37 -3.32
C LEU A 18 -9.46 -0.80 -4.40
N ASN A 19 -8.93 0.16 -5.15
CA ASN A 19 -9.57 0.77 -6.30
C ASN A 19 -9.53 -0.17 -7.53
N ASP A 20 -10.06 0.29 -8.66
CA ASP A 20 -10.15 -0.51 -9.90
C ASP A 20 -8.98 -0.23 -10.87
N THR A 21 -7.76 -0.13 -10.33
CA THR A 21 -6.53 0.06 -11.12
C THR A 21 -5.87 -1.29 -11.42
N LYS A 22 -4.99 -1.34 -12.44
CA LYS A 22 -4.23 -2.55 -12.73
C LYS A 22 -3.34 -2.95 -11.55
N THR A 23 -2.72 -1.96 -10.91
CA THR A 23 -1.90 -2.16 -9.70
C THR A 23 -2.69 -2.83 -8.58
N ALA A 24 -3.89 -2.34 -8.29
CA ALA A 24 -4.77 -2.91 -7.28
C ALA A 24 -5.21 -4.34 -7.64
N GLN A 25 -5.48 -4.63 -8.91
CA GLN A 25 -5.84 -5.97 -9.37
C GLN A 25 -4.69 -6.97 -9.17
N VAL A 26 -3.47 -6.59 -9.54
CA VAL A 26 -2.28 -7.45 -9.37
C VAL A 26 -2.00 -7.70 -7.88
N ILE A 27 -2.12 -6.67 -7.03
CA ILE A 27 -1.97 -6.82 -5.58
C ILE A 27 -3.02 -7.79 -5.04
N TRP A 28 -4.28 -7.66 -5.48
CA TRP A 28 -5.37 -8.53 -5.06
C TRP A 28 -5.12 -10.01 -5.43
N GLU A 29 -4.67 -10.27 -6.65
CA GLU A 29 -4.39 -11.63 -7.13
C GLU A 29 -3.20 -12.28 -6.42
N ALA A 30 -2.29 -11.47 -5.88
CA ALA A 30 -1.13 -11.93 -5.13
C ALA A 30 -1.40 -12.14 -3.63
N LEU A 31 -2.58 -11.79 -3.11
CA LEU A 31 -2.91 -12.02 -1.71
C LEU A 31 -2.99 -13.53 -1.41
N PRO A 32 -2.52 -13.97 -0.21
CA PRO A 32 -1.97 -13.16 0.88
C PRO A 32 -0.48 -12.81 0.69
N ILE A 33 -0.13 -11.55 0.97
CA ILE A 33 1.26 -11.07 0.96
C ILE A 33 1.74 -10.90 2.40
N LYS A 34 2.98 -11.32 2.68
CA LYS A 34 3.63 -11.15 3.99
C LYS A 34 4.97 -10.45 3.79
N GLY A 35 5.30 -9.51 4.68
CA GLY A 35 6.53 -8.75 4.61
C GLY A 35 6.90 -8.11 5.95
N HIS A 36 8.09 -7.54 6.01
CA HIS A 36 8.51 -6.73 7.15
C HIS A 36 8.12 -5.26 6.89
N VAL A 37 7.47 -4.64 7.86
CA VAL A 37 7.07 -3.24 7.78
C VAL A 37 8.20 -2.33 8.23
N ASN A 38 8.39 -1.24 7.51
CA ASN A 38 9.26 -0.14 7.86
C ASN A 38 8.40 1.11 8.08
N LEU A 39 8.92 2.02 8.90
CA LEU A 39 8.29 3.30 9.19
C LEU A 39 9.12 4.44 8.64
N TRP A 40 8.47 5.40 8.00
CA TRP A 40 9.06 6.66 7.59
C TRP A 40 8.18 7.83 8.04
N GLY A 41 8.47 8.35 9.24
CA GLY A 41 7.56 9.30 9.90
C GLY A 41 6.19 8.68 10.13
N GLU A 42 5.14 9.27 9.55
CA GLU A 42 3.76 8.78 9.62
C GLU A 42 3.31 8.03 8.34
N GLU A 43 4.26 7.32 7.73
CA GLU A 43 4.05 6.37 6.64
C GLU A 43 4.56 4.98 7.05
N ILE A 44 3.75 3.95 6.81
CA ILE A 44 4.15 2.54 6.86
C ILE A 44 4.40 2.10 5.43
N TYR A 45 5.53 1.45 5.18
CA TYR A 45 5.78 0.80 3.91
C TYR A 45 6.39 -0.60 4.09
N PHE A 46 6.05 -1.53 3.20
CA PHE A 46 6.67 -2.85 3.17
C PHE A 46 6.85 -3.33 1.74
N SER A 47 7.95 -4.03 1.48
CA SER A 47 8.21 -4.58 0.16
C SER A 47 7.27 -5.73 -0.15
N ILE A 48 6.75 -5.74 -1.37
CA ILE A 48 5.89 -6.79 -1.92
C ILE A 48 6.60 -7.43 -3.12
N PRO A 49 6.46 -8.74 -3.36
CA PRO A 49 7.11 -9.42 -4.48
C PRO A 49 6.40 -9.17 -5.82
N LEU A 50 5.98 -7.92 -6.05
CA LEU A 50 5.23 -7.49 -7.22
C LEU A 50 5.94 -6.27 -7.82
N ASN A 51 5.93 -6.18 -9.15
CA ASN A 51 6.50 -5.05 -9.86
C ASN A 51 5.55 -4.54 -10.96
N PRO A 52 4.30 -4.14 -10.62
CA PRO A 52 3.42 -3.49 -11.59
C PRO A 52 4.03 -2.16 -12.04
N GLU A 53 3.80 -1.81 -13.32
CA GLU A 53 4.19 -0.51 -13.84
C GLU A 53 3.38 0.61 -13.17
N LEU A 54 3.99 1.80 -13.05
CA LEU A 54 3.32 2.96 -12.46
C LEU A 54 2.14 3.37 -13.36
N GLU A 55 0.94 3.30 -12.80
CA GLU A 55 -0.29 3.74 -13.43
C GLU A 55 -0.88 4.87 -12.56
N ASP A 56 -0.99 6.08 -13.13
CA ASP A 56 -1.58 7.27 -12.47
C ASP A 56 -0.89 7.66 -11.14
N GLY A 57 0.43 7.85 -11.20
CA GLY A 57 1.24 8.26 -10.05
C GLY A 57 0.86 9.65 -9.53
N LYS A 58 0.69 9.77 -8.22
CA LYS A 58 0.41 11.03 -7.53
C LYS A 58 1.57 11.41 -6.61
N GLU A 59 1.96 12.68 -6.67
CA GLU A 59 2.99 13.24 -5.78
C GLU A 59 2.43 13.60 -4.40
N LEU A 60 1.13 13.93 -4.33
CA LEU A 60 0.44 14.28 -3.10
C LEU A 60 -0.63 13.23 -2.78
N VAL A 61 -0.57 12.71 -1.56
CA VAL A 61 -1.50 11.72 -1.00
C VAL A 61 -2.16 12.28 0.25
N SER A 62 -3.34 11.77 0.58
CA SER A 62 -4.10 12.13 1.78
C SER A 62 -3.90 11.11 2.89
N ILE A 63 -4.16 11.53 4.12
CA ILE A 63 -4.20 10.60 5.27
C ILE A 63 -5.27 9.54 5.00
N GLY A 64 -4.90 8.27 5.14
CA GLY A 64 -5.72 7.10 4.84
C GLY A 64 -5.52 6.53 3.44
N ASP A 65 -4.76 7.19 2.57
CA ASP A 65 -4.47 6.66 1.24
C ASP A 65 -3.54 5.45 1.30
N LEU A 66 -3.72 4.57 0.32
CA LEU A 66 -2.83 3.46 0.03
C LEU A 66 -2.10 3.74 -1.29
N GLY A 67 -0.79 3.56 -1.29
CA GLY A 67 0.06 3.76 -2.44
C GLY A 67 0.87 2.51 -2.78
N TYR A 68 1.32 2.43 -4.03
CA TYR A 68 2.37 1.52 -4.44
C TYR A 68 3.57 2.33 -4.91
N TRP A 69 4.73 2.11 -4.30
CA TRP A 69 5.97 2.77 -4.67
C TRP A 69 6.81 1.84 -5.57
N PRO A 70 6.90 2.12 -6.89
CA PRO A 70 7.53 1.22 -7.85
C PRO A 70 9.04 1.10 -7.66
N GLN A 71 9.73 2.18 -7.25
CA GLN A 71 11.19 2.16 -7.07
C GLN A 71 11.63 1.23 -5.93
N GLY A 72 10.82 1.13 -4.87
CA GLY A 72 11.07 0.25 -3.74
C GLY A 72 10.27 -1.07 -3.76
N THR A 73 9.49 -1.31 -4.82
CA THR A 73 8.51 -2.40 -4.89
C THR A 73 7.68 -2.51 -3.61
N ALA A 74 7.21 -1.36 -3.11
CA ALA A 74 6.67 -1.26 -1.76
C ALA A 74 5.20 -0.87 -1.76
N PHE A 75 4.44 -1.47 -0.85
CA PHE A 75 3.09 -1.05 -0.51
C PHE A 75 3.17 -0.03 0.62
N CYS A 76 2.58 1.15 0.42
CA CYS A 76 2.62 2.28 1.34
C CYS A 76 1.23 2.54 1.93
N ILE A 77 1.19 2.83 3.23
CA ILE A 77 0.00 3.21 3.99
C ILE A 77 0.31 4.56 4.65
N PHE A 78 -0.41 5.59 4.24
CA PHE A 78 -0.20 6.94 4.75
C PHE A 78 -1.19 7.21 5.90
N PHE A 79 -0.70 7.46 7.10
CA PHE A 79 -1.56 7.73 8.28
C PHE A 79 -1.27 9.08 8.95
N GLY A 80 -0.35 9.87 8.39
CA GLY A 80 -0.06 11.25 8.79
C GLY A 80 0.94 11.91 7.82
N PRO A 81 1.43 13.11 8.12
CA PRO A 81 2.50 13.76 7.35
C PRO A 81 3.79 12.94 7.30
N THR A 82 4.35 12.82 6.10
CA THR A 82 5.72 12.31 5.91
C THR A 82 6.75 13.39 6.30
N PRO A 83 7.94 13.00 6.77
CA PRO A 83 9.01 13.96 7.05
C PRO A 83 9.46 14.64 5.75
N ILE A 84 9.66 15.96 5.80
CA ILE A 84 10.23 16.78 4.71
C ILE A 84 11.75 16.61 4.65
#